data_AF-A0AAD3ZFI3-F1
#
_entry.id   AF-A0AAD3ZFI3-F1
#
_cell.length_a   1.000
_cell.length_b   1.000
_cell.length_c   1.000
_cell.angle_alpha   90.00
_cell.angle_beta   90.00
_cell.angle_gamma   90.00
#
_symmetry.space_group_name_H-M   'P 1'
#
loop_
_entity.id
_entity.type
_entity.pdbx_description
1 polymer ?
#
loop_
_entity_poly.entity_id
_entity_poly.type
_entity_poly.pdbx_seq_one_letter_code
_entity_poly.pdbx_strand_id
1 'polypeptide(L)'
;AILPGEPGYIGDISYWLVDSEKAARMVDEIVRGIDRARNAEVKVAVQNGSGLPGAADYIASILRSYGFNVVSVGNADKFDYEHTMVLAPKGKQDIQSELLKSIRAAAVESKAYTSEEIPEESDVLVIIGKDFKMPR
;
A
#
# COMPACT_ATOMS: atom_id res chain seq x y z
N ALA A 1 -16.82 -19.59 0.54
CA ALA A 1 -16.85 -18.72 1.73
C ALA A 1 -18.18 -17.99 1.78
N ILE A 2 -18.75 -17.77 2.97
CA ILE A 2 -20.00 -17.02 3.17
C ILE A 2 -19.61 -15.65 3.74
N LEU A 3 -20.22 -14.57 3.24
CA LEU A 3 -19.94 -13.21 3.71
C LEU A 3 -20.45 -13.03 5.15
N PRO A 4 -19.71 -12.33 6.02
CA PRO A 4 -20.09 -12.15 7.41
C PRO A 4 -21.32 -11.22 7.50
N GLY A 5 -22.27 -11.61 8.33
CA GLY A 5 -23.51 -10.88 8.52
C GLY A 5 -24.35 -11.54 9.59
N GLU A 6 -25.37 -10.82 10.06
CA GLU A 6 -26.37 -11.37 10.97
C GLU A 6 -27.69 -11.60 10.21
N PRO A 7 -28.42 -12.69 10.51
CA PRO A 7 -29.74 -12.88 9.94
C PRO A 7 -30.71 -11.84 10.53
N GLY A 8 -31.38 -11.09 9.65
CA GLY A 8 -32.45 -10.16 10.00
C GLY A 8 -33.77 -10.59 9.37
N TYR A 9 -34.89 -10.32 10.05
CA TYR A 9 -36.24 -10.62 9.56
C TYR A 9 -37.06 -9.34 9.42
N ILE A 10 -37.74 -9.19 8.29
CA ILE A 10 -38.86 -8.25 8.12
C ILE A 10 -40.05 -9.08 7.60
N GLY A 11 -40.99 -9.41 8.49
CA GLY A 11 -42.06 -10.38 8.19
C GLY A 11 -41.51 -11.80 7.99
N ASP A 12 -41.98 -12.49 6.95
CA ASP A 12 -41.56 -13.86 6.59
C ASP A 12 -40.33 -13.91 5.66
N ILE A 13 -39.67 -12.77 5.41
CA ILE A 13 -38.52 -12.66 4.50
C ILE A 13 -37.22 -12.58 5.32
N SER A 14 -36.30 -13.50 5.05
CA SER A 14 -34.95 -13.51 5.62
C SER A 14 -34.02 -12.62 4.80
N TYR A 15 -33.41 -11.63 5.44
CA TYR A 15 -32.37 -10.77 4.86
C TYR A 15 -31.03 -11.08 5.53
N TRP A 16 -29.99 -11.21 4.70
CA TRP A 16 -28.61 -11.25 5.18
C TRP A 16 -28.10 -9.81 5.27
N LEU A 17 -28.08 -9.23 6.47
CA LEU A 17 -27.48 -7.92 6.69
C LEU A 17 -25.96 -8.10 6.66
N VAL A 18 -25.39 -7.92 5.47
CA VAL A 18 -23.94 -7.93 5.27
C VAL A 18 -23.35 -6.82 6.13
N ASP A 19 -22.50 -7.20 7.08
CA ASP A 19 -21.62 -6.26 7.76
C ASP A 19 -20.61 -5.79 6.71
N SER A 20 -20.89 -4.66 6.07
CA SER A 20 -20.14 -4.16 4.92
C SER A 20 -18.65 -3.96 5.23
N GLU A 21 -18.28 -3.67 6.47
CA GLU A 21 -16.89 -3.54 6.89
C GLU A 21 -16.19 -4.89 7.06
N LYS A 22 -16.87 -5.89 7.65
CA LYS A 22 -16.30 -7.25 7.75
C LYS A 22 -16.25 -7.94 6.38
N ALA A 23 -17.24 -7.69 5.52
CA ALA A 23 -17.25 -8.20 4.15
C ALA A 23 -16.11 -7.58 3.32
N ALA A 24 -15.87 -6.28 3.43
CA ALA A 24 -14.73 -5.63 2.78
C ALA A 24 -13.39 -6.20 3.26
N ARG A 25 -13.25 -6.43 4.58
CA ARG A 25 -12.05 -7.07 5.15
C ARG A 25 -11.85 -8.50 4.64
N MET A 26 -12.90 -9.32 4.61
CA MET A 26 -12.80 -10.68 4.06
C MET A 26 -12.53 -10.68 2.55
N VAL A 27 -13.04 -9.72 1.79
CA VAL A 27 -12.73 -9.59 0.36
C VAL A 27 -11.26 -9.19 0.16
N ASP A 28 -10.75 -8.24 0.94
CA ASP A 28 -9.35 -7.84 0.88
C ASP A 28 -8.41 -9.00 1.25
N GLU A 29 -8.76 -9.80 2.26
CA GLU A 29 -7.97 -10.95 2.70
C GLU A 29 -8.05 -12.13 1.72
N ILE A 30 -9.26 -12.54 1.32
CA ILE A 30 -9.49 -13.77 0.53
C ILE A 30 -9.24 -13.54 -0.96
N VAL A 31 -9.64 -12.38 -1.49
CA VAL A 31 -9.58 -12.12 -2.94
C VAL A 31 -8.32 -11.35 -3.31
N ARG A 32 -7.92 -10.36 -2.49
CA ARG A 32 -6.74 -9.53 -2.77
C ARG A 32 -5.47 -10.00 -2.05
N GLY A 33 -5.57 -10.94 -1.11
CA GLY A 33 -4.43 -11.46 -0.37
C GLY A 33 -3.77 -10.44 0.56
N ILE A 34 -4.52 -9.44 1.03
CA ILE A 34 -3.98 -8.35 1.87
C ILE A 34 -3.99 -8.78 3.34
N ASP A 35 -2.80 -9.03 3.90
CA ASP A 35 -2.63 -9.29 5.33
C ASP A 35 -2.43 -7.97 6.08
N ARG A 36 -3.54 -7.35 6.50
CA ARG A 36 -3.51 -6.06 7.21
C ARG A 36 -2.77 -6.11 8.54
N ALA A 37 -2.79 -7.25 9.24
CA ALA A 37 -2.13 -7.39 10.52
C ALA A 37 -0.61 -7.36 10.34
N ARG A 38 -0.10 -8.15 9.39
CA ARG A 38 1.31 -8.12 9.00
C ARG A 38 1.72 -6.76 8.44
N ASN A 39 0.91 -6.16 7.57
CA ASN A 39 1.24 -4.88 6.95
C ASN A 39 1.33 -3.73 7.96
N ALA A 40 0.52 -3.77 9.03
CA ALA A 40 0.55 -2.75 10.08
C ALA A 40 1.88 -2.73 10.86
N GLU A 41 2.64 -3.83 10.86
CA GLU A 41 3.96 -3.91 11.49
C GLU A 41 5.08 -3.30 10.63
N VAL A 42 4.82 -3.06 9.33
CA VAL A 42 5.80 -2.54 8.38
C VAL A 42 5.76 -1.02 8.34
N LYS A 43 6.86 -0.37 8.75
CA LYS A 43 7.01 1.09 8.69
C LYS A 43 7.53 1.53 7.34
N VAL A 44 6.75 2.36 6.63
CA VAL A 44 7.08 2.82 5.28
C VAL A 44 7.32 4.33 5.25
N ALA A 45 8.45 4.74 4.69
CA ALA A 45 8.69 6.12 4.29
C ALA A 45 8.33 6.30 2.81
N VAL A 46 7.68 7.41 2.46
CA VAL A 46 7.33 7.74 1.08
C VAL A 46 7.92 9.09 0.69
N GLN A 47 8.67 9.12 -0.40
CA GLN A 47 9.34 10.32 -0.89
C GLN A 47 8.96 10.61 -2.34
N ASN A 48 8.65 11.87 -2.64
CA ASN A 48 8.37 12.33 -3.99
C ASN A 48 9.67 12.71 -4.71
N GLY A 49 10.08 11.90 -5.68
CA GLY A 49 11.17 12.20 -6.61
C GLY A 49 10.72 12.45 -8.05
N SER A 50 9.41 12.54 -8.29
CA SER A 50 8.83 12.58 -9.63
C SER A 50 8.65 14.00 -10.19
N GLY A 51 8.66 15.00 -9.30
CA GLY A 51 8.28 16.38 -9.60
C GLY A 51 6.77 16.63 -9.72
N LEU A 52 5.92 15.60 -9.59
CA LEU A 52 4.47 15.73 -9.63
C LEU A 52 3.92 16.08 -8.23
N PRO A 53 3.24 17.23 -8.04
CA PRO A 53 2.64 17.57 -6.76
C PRO A 53 1.63 16.52 -6.28
N GLY A 54 1.67 16.19 -4.98
CA GLY A 54 0.74 15.25 -4.35
C GLY A 54 1.01 13.75 -4.60
N ALA A 55 2.03 13.39 -5.39
CA ALA A 55 2.34 11.99 -5.70
C ALA A 55 2.63 11.16 -4.44
N ALA A 56 3.41 11.69 -3.50
CA ALA A 56 3.74 11.02 -2.25
C ALA A 56 2.51 10.81 -1.35
N ASP A 57 1.64 11.81 -1.23
CA ASP A 57 0.40 11.68 -0.46
C ASP A 57 -0.55 10.64 -1.05
N TYR A 58 -0.62 10.58 -2.39
CA TYR A 58 -1.43 9.59 -3.08
C TYR A 58 -0.92 8.17 -2.86
N ILE A 59 0.39 7.92 -3.05
CA ILE A 59 0.99 6.61 -2.78
C ILE A 59 0.89 6.24 -1.30
N ALA A 60 1.09 7.19 -0.39
CA ALA A 60 0.90 6.97 1.04
C ALA A 60 -0.55 6.53 1.35
N SER A 61 -1.54 7.14 0.70
CA SER A 61 -2.95 6.78 0.87
C SER A 61 -3.24 5.37 0.34
N ILE A 62 -2.67 4.99 -0.81
CA ILE A 62 -2.73 3.61 -1.31
C ILE A 62 -2.14 2.65 -0.29
N LEU A 63 -0.90 2.87 0.17
CA LEU A 63 -0.22 1.94 1.08
C LEU A 63 -0.98 1.80 2.41
N ARG A 64 -1.51 2.90 2.96
CA ARG A 64 -2.40 2.84 4.13
C ARG A 64 -3.68 2.04 3.85
N SER A 65 -4.26 2.15 2.65
CA SER A 65 -5.43 1.34 2.27
C SER A 65 -5.11 -0.16 2.20
N TYR A 66 -3.85 -0.53 1.95
CA TYR A 66 -3.32 -1.91 2.05
C TYR A 66 -2.93 -2.32 3.48
N GLY A 67 -3.08 -1.43 4.47
CA GLY A 67 -2.78 -1.71 5.86
C GLY A 67 -1.35 -1.38 6.30
N PHE A 68 -0.51 -0.80 5.44
CA PHE A 68 0.86 -0.42 5.79
C PHE A 68 0.90 0.78 6.75
N ASN A 69 1.86 0.78 7.66
CA ASN A 69 2.12 1.92 8.54
C ASN A 69 3.04 2.94 7.85
N VAL A 70 2.45 3.92 7.15
CA VAL A 70 3.23 5.01 6.53
C VAL A 70 3.65 6.03 7.59
N VAL A 71 4.91 5.97 8.00
CA VAL A 71 5.48 6.76 9.10
C VAL A 71 5.99 8.14 8.66
N SER A 72 6.36 8.30 7.39
CA SER A 72 6.77 9.61 6.85
C SER A 72 6.38 9.77 5.39
N VAL A 73 6.05 11.02 5.03
CA VAL A 73 5.74 11.45 3.66
C VAL A 73 6.49 12.75 3.41
N GLY A 74 7.23 12.82 2.31
CA GLY A 74 8.05 13.99 1.99
C GLY A 74 8.56 14.02 0.57
N ASN A 75 9.59 14.83 0.33
CA ASN A 75 10.30 14.91 -0.95
C ASN A 75 11.57 14.06 -0.90
N ALA A 76 11.98 13.54 -2.06
CA ALA A 76 13.31 12.99 -2.23
C ALA A 76 14.36 14.12 -2.33
N ASP A 77 15.63 13.76 -2.36
CA ASP A 77 16.76 14.67 -2.57
C ASP A 77 16.73 15.31 -3.97
N LYS A 78 16.11 14.64 -4.95
CA LYS A 78 15.93 15.11 -6.34
C LYS A 78 14.53 14.85 -6.84
N PHE A 79 14.15 15.56 -7.90
CA PHE A 79 12.81 15.47 -8.52
C PHE A 79 12.84 14.91 -9.94
N ASP A 80 13.95 14.30 -10.35
CA ASP A 80 14.17 13.76 -11.69
C ASP A 80 14.35 12.23 -11.71
N TYR A 81 13.89 11.53 -10.67
CA TYR A 81 13.90 10.08 -10.64
C TYR A 81 13.05 9.52 -11.78
N GLU A 82 13.66 8.78 -12.69
CA GLU A 82 12.96 8.24 -13.87
C GLU A 82 11.98 7.12 -13.49
N HIS A 83 12.35 6.28 -12.53
CA HIS A 83 11.53 5.15 -12.08
C HIS A 83 11.24 5.21 -10.59
N THR A 84 10.08 4.68 -10.21
CA THR A 84 9.70 4.49 -8.82
C THR A 84 10.54 3.36 -8.22
N MET A 85 11.10 3.59 -7.04
CA MET A 85 12.03 2.69 -6.37
C MET A 85 11.47 2.27 -5.02
N VAL A 86 11.58 0.99 -4.70
CA VAL A 86 11.33 0.46 -3.35
C VAL A 86 12.67 0.02 -2.79
N LEU A 87 13.17 0.70 -1.76
CA LEU A 87 14.44 0.44 -1.11
C LEU A 87 14.21 -0.23 0.24
N ALA A 88 14.90 -1.34 0.48
CA ALA A 88 14.82 -2.06 1.76
C ALA A 88 16.16 -2.71 2.11
N PRO A 89 16.45 -2.92 3.40
CA PRO A 89 17.62 -3.68 3.84
C PRO A 89 17.51 -5.14 3.40
N LYS A 90 18.64 -5.86 3.39
CA LYS A 90 18.69 -7.26 2.92
C LYS A 90 17.71 -8.19 3.67
N GLY A 91 17.42 -7.90 4.94
CA GLY A 91 16.51 -8.68 5.77
C GLY A 91 15.01 -8.43 5.53
N LYS A 92 14.63 -7.50 4.64
CA LYS A 92 13.24 -7.05 4.43
C LYS A 92 12.80 -7.17 2.96
N GLN A 93 13.44 -8.05 2.20
CA GLN A 93 13.18 -8.24 0.76
C GLN A 93 11.79 -8.82 0.44
N ASP A 94 11.22 -9.59 1.37
CA ASP A 94 9.86 -10.11 1.28
C ASP A 94 8.84 -8.96 1.27
N ILE A 95 8.97 -8.04 2.23
CA ILE A 95 8.14 -6.84 2.36
C ILE A 95 8.33 -5.92 1.15
N GLN A 96 9.58 -5.72 0.71
CA GLN A 96 9.89 -4.95 -0.50
C GLN A 96 9.16 -5.48 -1.73
N SER A 97 9.13 -6.79 -1.93
CA SER A 97 8.43 -7.43 -3.05
C SER A 97 6.91 -7.24 -2.95
N GLU A 98 6.36 -7.25 -1.75
CA GLU A 98 4.95 -6.97 -1.50
C GLU A 98 4.59 -5.52 -1.83
N LEU A 99 5.32 -4.54 -1.29
CA LEU A 99 5.11 -3.12 -1.61
C LEU A 99 5.23 -2.84 -3.11
N LEU A 100 6.23 -3.45 -3.76
CA LEU A 100 6.42 -3.30 -5.20
C LEU A 100 5.18 -3.76 -5.97
N LYS A 101 4.54 -4.87 -5.56
CA LYS A 101 3.28 -5.34 -6.18
C LYS A 101 2.13 -4.37 -5.91
N SER A 102 2.01 -3.83 -4.70
CA SER A 102 0.94 -2.89 -4.32
C SER A 102 0.98 -1.60 -5.13
N ILE A 103 2.18 -1.10 -5.47
CA ILE A 103 2.33 0.16 -6.23
C ILE A 103 2.41 -0.02 -7.75
N ARG A 104 2.62 -1.27 -8.23
CA ARG A 104 2.85 -1.56 -9.65
C ARG A 104 1.73 -1.11 -10.58
N ALA A 105 0.49 -1.08 -10.07
CA ALA A 105 -0.67 -0.60 -10.82
C ALA A 105 -0.56 0.90 -11.16
N ALA A 106 0.13 1.68 -10.33
CA ALA A 106 0.33 3.12 -10.53
C ALA A 106 1.72 3.47 -11.11
N ALA A 107 2.70 2.58 -10.95
CA ALA A 107 4.07 2.74 -11.44
C ALA A 107 4.58 1.41 -12.04
N VAL A 108 4.33 1.21 -13.34
CA VAL A 108 4.56 -0.07 -14.04
C VAL A 108 6.04 -0.46 -14.07
N GLU A 109 6.93 0.54 -14.18
CA GLU A 109 8.38 0.36 -14.29
C GLU A 109 9.10 0.40 -12.94
N SER A 110 8.34 0.32 -11.84
CA SER A 110 8.90 0.34 -10.49
C SER A 110 9.89 -0.80 -10.26
N LYS A 111 10.95 -0.51 -9.50
CA LYS A 111 12.08 -1.42 -9.26
C LYS A 111 12.39 -1.54 -7.77
N ALA A 112 12.83 -2.72 -7.37
CA ALA A 112 13.31 -3.00 -6.01
C ALA A 112 14.83 -2.87 -5.93
N TYR A 113 15.33 -2.26 -4.86
CA TYR A 113 16.76 -2.09 -4.60
C TYR A 113 17.09 -2.45 -3.15
N THR A 114 18.14 -3.26 -2.95
CA THR A 114 18.66 -3.48 -1.59
C THR A 114 19.51 -2.30 -1.18
N SER A 115 19.16 -1.64 -0.07
CA SER A 115 19.88 -0.47 0.46
C SER A 115 19.69 -0.38 1.97
N GLU A 116 20.75 0.03 2.67
CA GLU A 116 20.70 0.39 4.08
C GLU A 116 20.44 1.91 4.27
N GLU A 117 20.49 2.69 3.19
CA GLU A 117 20.18 4.12 3.19
C GLU A 117 18.66 4.34 3.15
N ILE A 118 18.01 4.13 4.29
CA ILE A 118 16.59 4.41 4.51
C ILE A 118 16.43 5.27 5.78
N PRO A 119 15.33 6.04 5.94
CA PRO A 119 15.15 6.86 7.14
C PRO A 119 15.05 5.98 8.40
N GLU A 120 15.70 6.41 9.50
CA GLU A 120 15.92 5.58 10.72
C GLU A 120 14.66 4.94 11.32
N GLU A 121 13.50 5.57 11.18
CA GLU A 121 12.24 5.05 11.73
C GLU A 121 11.44 4.16 10.74
N SER A 122 12.06 3.75 9.62
CA SER A 122 11.40 3.06 8.52
C SER A 122 12.05 1.71 8.25
N ASP A 123 11.25 0.72 7.86
CA ASP A 123 11.74 -0.58 7.37
C ASP A 123 11.99 -0.54 5.86
N VAL A 124 11.24 0.30 5.14
CA VAL A 124 11.25 0.41 3.68
C VAL A 124 11.06 1.88 3.28
N LEU A 125 11.76 2.29 2.22
CA LEU A 125 11.59 3.59 1.58
C LEU A 125 11.03 3.41 0.17
N VAL A 126 9.98 4.17 -0.16
CA VAL A 126 9.44 4.28 -1.52
C VAL A 126 9.78 5.66 -2.08
N ILE A 127 10.60 5.71 -3.13
CA ILE A 127 10.88 6.94 -3.89
C ILE A 127 10.06 6.90 -5.17
N ILE A 128 9.22 7.90 -5.38
CA ILE A 128 8.31 7.94 -6.53
C ILE A 128 9.01 8.61 -7.71
N GLY A 129 9.03 7.96 -8.87
CA GLY A 129 9.63 8.47 -10.11
C GLY A 129 8.60 8.98 -11.12
N LYS A 130 9.09 9.46 -12.27
CA LYS A 130 8.27 10.01 -13.37
C LYS A 130 7.39 8.97 -14.08
N ASP A 131 7.72 7.69 -13.92
CA ASP A 131 6.91 6.55 -14.34
C ASP A 131 5.55 6.50 -13.62
N PHE A 132 5.43 7.09 -12.43
CA PHE A 132 4.18 7.21 -11.71
C PHE A 132 3.17 8.08 -12.48
N LYS A 133 1.93 7.61 -12.54
CA LYS A 133 0.79 8.37 -13.08
C LYS A 133 -0.31 8.46 -12.05
N MET A 134 -0.76 9.70 -11.79
CA MET A 134 -2.01 9.91 -11.06
C MET A 134 -3.17 9.27 -11.84
N PRO A 135 -4.07 8.54 -11.16
CA PRO A 135 -5.33 8.16 -11.77
C PRO A 135 -6.11 9.43 -12.15
N ARG A 136 -6.82 9.36 -13.27
CA ARG A 136 -7.79 10.37 -13.69
C ARG A 136 -9.15 10.08 -13.09
#